data_AF-A0A285ZS52-F1
#
_entry.id   AF-A0A285ZS52-F1
#
_cell.length_a   1.000
_cell.length_b   1.000
_cell.length_c   1.000
_cell.angle_alpha   90.00
_cell.angle_beta   90.00
_cell.angle_gamma   90.00
#
_symmetry.space_group_name_H-M   'P 1'
#
loop_
_entity.id
_entity.type
_entity.pdbx_description
1 polymer ?
#
loop_
_entity_poly.entity_id
_entity_poly.type
_entity_poly.pdbx_seq_one_letter_code
_entity_poly.pdbx_strand_id
1 'polypeptide(L)'
;MNKTKKKNISKKAIFAATAASMLFTGCGCLDDVLNPHDPADDHPIQASSSSNHVPSSSSFAGPHDLFETWYGYNGEPQIQTGFGNFTETNGYWYPRDDHDEGGRSEIIWPVPMGNEYSDVAMDPIIEYCGGLCGAYSLKKGTLTYNPFVGVGFNLVGERSDSDLTPEAADATSMGGVCVTYASEMALSLEMGLTEAAEAEIGYAVPYVNLPKSPYGTTKYISWSEFKQPSWYKGFIKMSGDKAAQQLVSLNFKFQGANGTLGRFNITAVGPYDGCQASQLPVYLPEMGNPNPVDTIIPIDPPTLTSNNFETWFGYTGEAQINTGYDNGTETSGYWFSYSDDADGGASTIRWPVTPGNDYSPDAMDPIIAECNGLCGTAILDAGSLTYHPFVGVGFALAGETIDGGELETVNASGMGGVCITYTSEVAPSLEMSLGEKNDVDIGFAYPAAMLPKSSAGTTKFIPWSSFKQPSWYKGDVKFTGEQAAKTLAALKFKMQAHPGSYRFNIQAIGPYDGTCSGAPSVTINKKRH
;
A
#
# COMPACT_ATOMS: atom_id res chain seq x y z
N MET A 1 -36.31 34.49 25.35
CA MET A 1 -35.39 35.65 25.28
C MET A 1 -33.96 35.12 25.21
N ASN A 2 -33.12 35.85 24.46
CA ASN A 2 -31.68 35.67 24.26
C ASN A 2 -31.19 34.62 23.26
N LYS A 3 -31.20 35.10 22.00
CA LYS A 3 -30.30 34.77 20.89
C LYS A 3 -28.83 34.92 21.29
N THR A 4 -27.95 34.09 20.73
CA THR A 4 -26.60 34.55 20.38
C THR A 4 -26.12 33.85 19.10
N LYS A 5 -26.06 34.65 18.02
CA LYS A 5 -25.33 34.37 16.77
C LYS A 5 -23.85 34.67 17.00
N LYS A 6 -22.96 33.95 16.32
CA LYS A 6 -21.66 34.40 15.75
C LYS A 6 -20.95 33.16 15.17
N LYS A 7 -20.15 33.21 14.10
CA LYS A 7 -20.04 34.02 12.88
C LYS A 7 -18.96 33.27 12.08
N ASN A 8 -19.23 32.87 10.84
CA ASN A 8 -18.21 32.35 9.93
C ASN A 8 -17.23 33.47 9.55
N ILE A 9 -15.94 33.16 9.51
CA ILE A 9 -14.92 33.98 8.82
C ILE A 9 -13.97 33.02 8.08
N SER A 10 -14.05 33.06 6.75
CA SER A 10 -13.05 32.49 5.84
C SER A 10 -11.83 33.41 5.73
N LYS A 11 -10.64 32.85 5.47
CA LYS A 11 -9.52 33.61 4.89
C LYS A 11 -8.76 32.78 3.85
N LYS A 12 -8.98 33.12 2.58
CA LYS A 12 -7.95 33.28 1.53
C LYS A 12 -7.21 34.61 1.83
N ALA A 13 -5.97 34.93 1.46
CA ALA A 13 -4.83 34.29 0.80
C ALA A 13 -3.62 35.28 0.87
N ILE A 14 -2.47 34.88 0.30
CA ILE A 14 -1.41 35.68 -0.37
C ILE A 14 -0.12 36.07 0.42
N PHE A 15 1.00 35.56 -0.14
CA PHE A 15 2.40 36.01 -0.28
C PHE A 15 2.86 37.37 0.31
N ALA A 16 4.09 37.40 0.86
CA ALA A 16 5.24 38.12 0.29
C ALA A 16 6.51 37.92 1.13
N ALA A 17 7.63 37.70 0.43
CA ALA A 17 8.99 37.58 0.96
C ALA A 17 9.64 38.94 1.24
N THR A 18 10.54 38.99 2.23
CA THR A 18 11.70 39.91 2.20
C THR A 18 12.84 39.38 3.06
N ALA A 19 14.01 39.24 2.44
CA ALA A 19 15.28 38.92 3.07
C ALA A 19 15.85 40.09 3.87
N ALA A 20 16.62 39.79 4.92
CA ALA A 20 17.65 40.68 5.45
C ALA A 20 18.75 39.85 6.15
N SER A 21 19.96 39.90 5.58
CA SER A 21 21.21 39.45 6.19
C SER A 21 21.52 40.21 7.48
N MET A 22 22.09 39.53 8.47
CA MET A 22 23.05 40.13 9.40
C MET A 22 24.18 39.14 9.73
N LEU A 23 25.40 39.55 9.39
CA LEU A 23 26.66 39.04 9.90
C LEU A 23 26.82 39.45 11.37
N PHE A 24 27.26 38.54 12.24
CA PHE A 24 28.08 38.93 13.39
C PHE A 24 29.14 37.87 13.70
N THR A 25 30.38 38.30 13.56
CA THR A 25 31.63 37.72 14.05
C THR A 25 31.69 37.83 15.58
N GLY A 26 32.26 36.84 16.25
CA GLY A 26 32.59 36.94 17.67
C GLY A 26 33.48 35.81 18.17
N CYS A 27 34.79 36.07 18.23
CA CYS A 27 35.81 35.26 18.90
C CYS A 27 35.54 35.09 20.41
N GLY A 28 36.12 34.04 20.99
CA GLY A 28 36.40 33.99 22.43
C GLY A 28 37.01 32.66 22.88
N CYS A 29 38.34 32.60 22.90
CA CYS A 29 39.17 31.51 23.44
C CYS A 29 39.09 31.43 24.98
N LEU A 30 39.53 30.28 25.53
CA LEU A 30 40.19 30.01 26.83
C LEU A 30 39.87 28.54 27.22
N ASP A 31 40.70 27.75 27.90
CA ASP A 31 42.15 27.62 28.03
C ASP A 31 42.36 26.31 28.81
N ASP A 32 43.50 25.67 28.57
CA ASP A 32 44.05 24.47 29.22
C ASP A 32 43.97 24.40 30.76
N VAL A 33 43.81 23.17 31.27
CA VAL A 33 44.36 22.75 32.59
C VAL A 33 45.08 21.40 32.44
N LEU A 34 46.41 21.49 32.50
CA LEU A 34 47.42 20.42 32.79
C LEU A 34 47.23 19.94 34.25
N ASN A 35 47.53 18.73 34.75
CA ASN A 35 48.64 17.75 34.63
C ASN A 35 48.36 16.65 35.73
N PRO A 36 49.23 15.65 36.04
CA PRO A 36 50.12 14.79 35.26
C PRO A 36 50.04 13.26 35.62
N HIS A 37 50.63 12.46 34.72
CA HIS A 37 51.24 11.12 34.80
C HIS A 37 51.26 10.26 36.10
N ASP A 38 50.93 8.97 35.94
CA ASP A 38 51.50 7.83 36.69
C ASP A 38 51.91 6.71 35.69
N PRO A 39 53.14 6.15 35.71
CA PRO A 39 53.62 5.15 34.76
C PRO A 39 53.92 3.80 35.45
N ALA A 40 53.01 2.84 35.40
CA ALA A 40 53.31 1.41 35.54
C ALA A 40 52.04 0.57 35.33
N ASP A 41 51.85 -0.02 34.16
CA ASP A 41 51.45 -1.42 34.04
C ASP A 41 51.47 -1.85 32.56
N ASP A 42 52.46 -2.68 32.23
CA ASP A 42 52.63 -3.36 30.96
C ASP A 42 51.83 -4.67 30.98
N HIS A 43 50.81 -4.80 30.12
CA HIS A 43 50.43 -6.10 29.55
C HIS A 43 49.98 -5.94 28.07
N PRO A 44 50.46 -6.79 27.15
CA PRO A 44 50.26 -6.62 25.72
C PRO A 44 48.94 -7.27 25.28
N ILE A 45 48.08 -6.53 24.59
CA ILE A 45 46.92 -7.11 23.90
C ILE A 45 46.95 -6.70 22.42
N GLN A 46 46.87 -7.72 21.59
CA GLN A 46 46.95 -7.74 20.14
C GLN A 46 46.00 -6.75 19.48
N ALA A 47 46.52 -5.91 18.59
CA ALA A 47 45.73 -5.18 17.62
C ALA A 47 45.29 -6.14 16.50
N SER A 48 44.01 -6.50 16.45
CA SER A 48 43.37 -7.02 15.25
C SER A 48 42.68 -5.87 14.52
N SER A 49 42.99 -5.72 13.23
CA SER A 49 42.48 -4.72 12.30
C SER A 49 40.97 -4.46 12.38
N SER A 50 40.58 -3.26 12.78
CA SER A 50 39.36 -2.62 12.30
C SER A 50 39.72 -1.80 11.06
N SER A 51 39.11 -2.16 9.93
CA SER A 51 39.18 -1.38 8.70
C SER A 51 38.51 -0.03 8.93
N ASN A 52 39.29 1.04 8.79
CA ASN A 52 38.83 2.42 8.78
C ASN A 52 37.68 2.60 7.77
N HIS A 53 36.45 2.80 8.24
CA HIS A 53 35.47 3.60 7.50
C HIS A 53 35.96 5.03 7.52
N VAL A 54 36.70 5.41 6.48
CA VAL A 54 36.91 6.82 6.16
C VAL A 54 35.56 7.34 5.66
N PRO A 55 34.93 8.34 6.30
CA PRO A 55 33.74 8.97 5.75
C PRO A 55 34.14 9.57 4.40
N SER A 56 33.51 9.08 3.32
CA SER A 56 33.64 9.73 2.03
C SER A 56 33.10 11.15 2.18
N SER A 57 33.91 12.16 1.83
CA SER A 57 33.58 13.57 1.96
C SER A 57 32.61 14.05 0.86
N SER A 58 31.59 13.25 0.52
CA SER A 58 30.52 13.69 -0.38
C SER A 58 29.56 14.60 0.40
N SER A 59 29.21 15.73 -0.17
CA SER A 59 28.16 16.63 0.35
C SER A 59 26.74 16.08 0.17
N PHE A 60 26.61 14.85 -0.33
CA PHE A 60 25.35 14.18 -0.67
C PHE A 60 25.23 12.90 0.15
N ALA A 61 23.98 12.52 0.46
CA ALA A 61 23.68 11.32 1.22
C ALA A 61 24.18 10.07 0.47
N GLY A 62 25.02 9.28 1.14
CA GLY A 62 25.39 7.95 0.65
C GLY A 62 24.31 6.93 1.00
N PRO A 63 24.28 5.75 0.34
CA PRO A 63 23.37 4.69 0.72
C PRO A 63 23.75 4.16 2.11
N HIS A 64 22.75 4.01 2.98
CA HIS A 64 22.89 3.36 4.28
C HIS A 64 22.33 1.93 4.28
N ASP A 65 21.53 1.60 3.27
CA ASP A 65 20.97 0.27 3.02
C ASP A 65 20.89 -0.01 1.50
N LEU A 66 20.43 -1.20 1.13
CA LEU A 66 20.21 -1.58 -0.27
C LEU A 66 18.97 -0.88 -0.84
N PHE A 67 19.05 -0.45 -2.10
CA PHE A 67 17.87 -0.09 -2.87
C PHE A 67 17.14 -1.38 -3.24
N GLU A 68 16.01 -1.64 -2.60
CA GLU A 68 15.22 -2.84 -2.88
C GLU A 68 14.29 -2.60 -4.07
N THR A 69 14.10 -3.63 -4.88
CA THR A 69 13.08 -3.57 -5.93
C THR A 69 11.70 -3.50 -5.30
N TRP A 70 11.03 -2.39 -5.50
CA TRP A 70 9.62 -2.25 -5.21
C TRP A 70 8.81 -2.98 -6.26
N TYR A 71 7.85 -3.79 -5.80
CA TYR A 71 6.86 -4.45 -6.62
C TYR A 71 5.48 -4.03 -6.13
N GLY A 72 4.70 -3.38 -6.99
CA GLY A 72 3.41 -2.82 -6.62
C GLY A 72 2.40 -3.87 -6.14
N TYR A 73 2.49 -5.10 -6.64
CA TYR A 73 1.62 -6.20 -6.20
C TYR A 73 1.85 -6.62 -4.74
N ASN A 74 2.96 -6.20 -4.11
CA ASN A 74 3.19 -6.43 -2.69
C ASN A 74 2.36 -5.49 -1.79
N GLY A 75 1.74 -4.46 -2.36
CA GLY A 75 0.94 -3.46 -1.64
C GLY A 75 1.76 -2.48 -0.80
N GLU A 76 3.09 -2.48 -0.94
CA GLU A 76 3.96 -1.59 -0.16
C GLU A 76 3.80 -0.13 -0.63
N PRO A 77 3.49 0.82 0.27
CA PRO A 77 3.19 2.21 -0.12
C PRO A 77 4.42 3.01 -0.54
N GLN A 78 5.63 2.55 -0.15
CA GLN A 78 6.89 3.22 -0.42
C GLN A 78 7.91 2.28 -1.09
N ILE A 79 8.82 2.87 -1.87
CA ILE A 79 10.03 2.21 -2.37
C ILE A 79 11.11 2.26 -1.28
N GLN A 80 11.71 1.12 -0.94
CA GLN A 80 12.87 1.11 -0.04
C GLN A 80 14.12 1.53 -0.81
N THR A 81 14.42 2.83 -0.78
CA THR A 81 15.47 3.44 -1.60
C THR A 81 16.88 3.17 -1.08
N GLY A 82 17.04 2.82 0.20
CA GLY A 82 18.34 2.68 0.86
C GLY A 82 19.03 4.01 1.24
N PHE A 83 18.37 5.14 1.00
CA PHE A 83 18.89 6.50 1.26
C PHE A 83 18.10 7.30 2.30
N GLY A 84 17.06 6.72 2.91
CA GLY A 84 16.14 7.45 3.80
C GLY A 84 16.85 8.13 4.98
N ASN A 85 16.47 9.37 5.29
CA ASN A 85 17.02 10.17 6.40
C ASN A 85 16.12 10.20 7.65
N PHE A 86 15.33 9.15 7.88
CA PHE A 86 14.41 8.98 9.03
C PHE A 86 13.26 9.99 9.13
N THR A 87 13.00 10.78 8.10
CA THR A 87 11.81 11.66 8.02
C THR A 87 10.56 10.94 7.53
N GLU A 88 10.68 9.67 7.12
CA GLU A 88 9.57 8.87 6.58
C GLU A 88 8.92 9.49 5.33
N THR A 89 9.70 10.19 4.50
CA THR A 89 9.23 10.83 3.25
C THR A 89 9.94 10.32 2.00
N ASN A 90 10.91 9.41 2.15
CA ASN A 90 11.59 8.77 1.03
C ASN A 90 10.74 7.66 0.41
N GLY A 91 10.85 7.49 -0.90
CA GLY A 91 10.21 6.38 -1.61
C GLY A 91 8.69 6.44 -1.73
N TYR A 92 8.00 7.34 -1.03
CA TYR A 92 6.58 7.57 -1.20
C TYR A 92 6.28 8.22 -2.56
N TRP A 93 5.22 7.72 -3.19
CA TRP A 93 4.76 8.22 -4.47
C TRP A 93 3.97 9.52 -4.32
N TYR A 94 4.22 10.48 -5.20
CA TYR A 94 3.47 11.72 -5.29
C TYR A 94 3.11 12.07 -6.74
N PRO A 95 1.95 12.73 -6.97
CA PRO A 95 1.55 13.18 -8.29
C PRO A 95 2.33 14.44 -8.68
N ARG A 96 2.49 14.65 -9.98
CA ARG A 96 3.00 15.88 -10.57
C ARG A 96 2.10 16.34 -11.70
N ASP A 97 1.98 17.64 -11.85
CA ASP A 97 1.20 18.23 -12.93
C ASP A 97 1.81 19.55 -13.40
N ASP A 98 1.12 20.17 -14.37
CA ASP A 98 1.52 21.41 -15.02
C ASP A 98 0.71 22.63 -14.53
N HIS A 99 -0.03 22.53 -13.41
CA HIS A 99 -0.94 23.58 -12.96
C HIS A 99 -0.23 24.88 -12.60
N ASP A 100 0.91 24.80 -11.90
CA ASP A 100 1.70 25.98 -11.51
C ASP A 100 2.29 26.74 -12.71
N GLU A 101 2.39 26.07 -13.86
CA GLU A 101 2.84 26.65 -15.13
C GLU A 101 1.67 27.13 -16.01
N GLY A 102 0.42 26.95 -15.56
CA GLY A 102 -0.81 27.35 -16.24
C GLY A 102 -1.45 26.26 -17.10
N GLY A 103 -0.97 25.02 -17.00
CA GLY A 103 -1.63 23.84 -17.52
C GLY A 103 -2.88 23.47 -16.71
N ARG A 104 -3.60 22.45 -17.18
CA ARG A 104 -4.79 21.91 -16.50
C ARG A 104 -4.81 20.39 -16.56
N SER A 105 -3.64 19.79 -16.76
CA SER A 105 -3.55 18.36 -16.95
C SER A 105 -3.74 17.66 -15.61
N GLU A 106 -4.35 16.48 -15.64
CA GLU A 106 -4.67 15.73 -14.42
C GLU A 106 -4.48 14.24 -14.63
N ILE A 107 -4.21 13.54 -13.52
CA ILE A 107 -4.35 12.08 -13.45
C ILE A 107 -5.68 11.78 -12.78
N ILE A 108 -6.51 11.02 -13.48
CA ILE A 108 -7.75 10.46 -12.97
C ILE A 108 -7.38 9.11 -12.35
N TRP A 109 -7.41 9.06 -11.02
CA TRP A 109 -7.13 7.85 -10.25
C TRP A 109 -8.32 6.89 -10.28
N PRO A 110 -8.08 5.57 -10.31
CA PRO A 110 -9.16 4.58 -10.34
C PRO A 110 -9.92 4.50 -9.00
N VAL A 111 -9.27 4.93 -7.91
CA VAL A 111 -9.84 5.08 -6.57
C VAL A 111 -9.37 6.39 -5.95
N PRO A 112 -10.10 6.95 -4.97
CA PRO A 112 -9.66 8.15 -4.25
C PRO A 112 -8.28 7.96 -3.60
N MET A 113 -7.46 9.01 -3.64
CA MET A 113 -6.22 9.09 -2.85
C MET A 113 -6.53 9.21 -1.36
N GLY A 114 -5.52 8.90 -0.55
CA GLY A 114 -5.48 9.17 0.87
C GLY A 114 -5.71 7.95 1.76
N ASN A 115 -5.09 8.00 2.93
CA ASN A 115 -5.23 7.04 4.02
C ASN A 115 -5.52 7.81 5.33
N GLU A 116 -5.41 7.15 6.48
CA GLU A 116 -5.66 7.78 7.79
C GLU A 116 -4.57 8.78 8.23
N TYR A 117 -3.41 8.77 7.56
CA TYR A 117 -2.27 9.62 7.88
C TYR A 117 -2.11 10.81 6.92
N SER A 118 -2.49 10.64 5.64
CA SER A 118 -2.30 11.65 4.60
C SER A 118 -3.40 11.56 3.53
N ASP A 119 -3.98 12.70 3.14
CA ASP A 119 -5.01 12.79 2.10
C ASP A 119 -4.48 12.63 0.67
N VAL A 120 -3.15 12.67 0.51
CA VAL A 120 -2.44 12.49 -0.76
C VAL A 120 -1.70 11.15 -0.85
N ALA A 121 -1.90 10.26 0.13
CA ALA A 121 -1.31 8.92 0.12
C ALA A 121 -1.77 8.10 -1.11
N MET A 122 -0.83 7.39 -1.73
CA MET A 122 -1.08 6.61 -2.96
C MET A 122 -1.43 5.15 -2.69
N ASP A 123 -1.42 4.73 -1.43
CA ASP A 123 -1.63 3.37 -0.95
C ASP A 123 -2.90 2.75 -1.57
N PRO A 124 -4.07 3.43 -1.56
CA PRO A 124 -5.28 2.86 -2.15
C PRO A 124 -5.14 2.56 -3.65
N ILE A 125 -4.38 3.38 -4.38
CA ILE A 125 -4.12 3.21 -5.81
C ILE A 125 -3.18 2.02 -6.01
N ILE A 126 -2.10 1.95 -5.23
CA ILE A 126 -1.12 0.86 -5.29
C ILE A 126 -1.81 -0.49 -5.06
N GLU A 127 -2.62 -0.56 -4.01
CA GLU A 127 -3.43 -1.74 -3.67
C GLU A 127 -4.47 -2.07 -4.73
N TYR A 128 -5.11 -1.06 -5.34
CA TYR A 128 -6.11 -1.28 -6.38
C TYR A 128 -5.48 -1.87 -7.65
N CYS A 129 -4.34 -1.35 -8.09
CA CYS A 129 -3.77 -1.71 -9.39
C CYS A 129 -2.69 -2.80 -9.34
N GLY A 130 -2.21 -3.20 -8.15
CA GLY A 130 -0.97 -3.96 -8.02
C GLY A 130 0.24 -3.20 -8.54
N GLY A 131 0.23 -1.86 -8.39
CA GLY A 131 1.11 -0.91 -9.05
C GLY A 131 0.56 0.52 -8.95
N LEU A 132 1.33 1.52 -9.36
CA LEU A 132 0.82 2.89 -9.43
C LEU A 132 0.20 3.13 -10.80
N CYS A 133 -1.12 3.20 -10.86
CA CYS A 133 -1.85 3.31 -12.12
C CYS A 133 -2.85 4.46 -12.14
N GLY A 134 -3.15 4.95 -13.34
CA GLY A 134 -4.12 6.02 -13.53
C GLY A 134 -4.37 6.31 -15.00
N ALA A 135 -5.31 7.21 -15.25
CA ALA A 135 -5.57 7.75 -16.59
C ALA A 135 -5.17 9.22 -16.66
N TYR A 136 -4.29 9.56 -17.59
CA TYR A 136 -3.88 10.94 -17.80
C TYR A 136 -4.83 11.66 -18.75
N SER A 137 -5.12 12.93 -18.44
CA SER A 137 -5.83 13.86 -19.30
C SER A 137 -4.97 15.11 -19.50
N LEU A 138 -4.33 15.23 -20.67
CA LEU A 138 -3.40 16.33 -20.95
C LEU A 138 -4.16 17.55 -21.50
N LYS A 139 -4.15 18.65 -20.74
CA LYS A 139 -4.88 19.88 -21.08
C LYS A 139 -3.94 21.07 -21.02
N LYS A 140 -3.67 21.65 -22.20
CA LYS A 140 -2.66 22.68 -22.41
C LYS A 140 -2.87 23.96 -21.61
N GLY A 141 -4.11 24.31 -21.26
CA GLY A 141 -4.39 25.54 -20.53
C GLY A 141 -3.79 26.77 -21.23
N THR A 142 -2.92 27.50 -20.55
CA THR A 142 -2.17 28.65 -21.08
C THR A 142 -0.71 28.34 -21.42
N LEU A 143 -0.29 27.08 -21.35
CA LEU A 143 1.08 26.67 -21.64
C LEU A 143 1.49 27.03 -23.06
N THR A 144 2.74 27.44 -23.24
CA THR A 144 3.33 27.67 -24.57
C THR A 144 3.85 26.39 -25.20
N TYR A 145 4.09 25.36 -24.40
CA TYR A 145 4.58 24.04 -24.80
C TYR A 145 3.50 22.95 -24.59
N ASN A 146 3.86 21.68 -24.75
CA ASN A 146 2.94 20.55 -24.61
C ASN A 146 2.58 20.26 -23.14
N PRO A 147 1.29 20.08 -22.79
CA PRO A 147 0.87 19.73 -21.44
C PRO A 147 1.49 18.43 -20.92
N PHE A 148 1.62 18.32 -19.59
CA PHE A 148 2.12 17.10 -18.95
C PHE A 148 1.47 16.80 -17.60
N VAL A 149 1.51 15.53 -17.21
CA VAL A 149 1.35 15.05 -15.83
C VAL A 149 2.43 14.03 -15.52
N GLY A 150 2.57 13.65 -14.27
CA GLY A 150 3.51 12.63 -13.87
C GLY A 150 3.29 12.10 -12.47
N VAL A 151 4.16 11.17 -12.10
CA VAL A 151 4.30 10.66 -10.75
C VAL A 151 5.79 10.56 -10.44
N GLY A 152 6.17 10.76 -9.18
CA GLY A 152 7.56 10.67 -8.76
C GLY A 152 7.69 10.15 -7.34
N PHE A 153 8.93 9.89 -6.93
CA PHE A 153 9.30 9.58 -5.56
C PHE A 153 10.70 10.14 -5.28
N ASN A 154 10.95 10.50 -4.02
CA ASN A 154 12.24 11.00 -3.56
C ASN A 154 13.16 9.86 -3.11
N LEU A 155 14.47 9.99 -3.32
CA LEU A 155 15.45 9.00 -2.86
C LEU A 155 15.72 9.10 -1.36
N VAL A 156 16.05 10.30 -0.86
CA VAL A 156 16.42 10.53 0.56
C VAL A 156 15.20 10.92 1.42
N GLY A 157 14.24 11.61 0.83
CA GLY A 157 13.15 12.28 1.54
C GLY A 157 13.44 13.76 1.80
N GLU A 158 12.52 14.43 2.49
CA GLU A 158 12.61 15.80 2.98
C GLU A 158 13.70 15.93 4.04
N ARG A 159 14.33 17.11 4.18
CA ARG A 159 15.43 17.31 5.15
C ARG A 159 14.97 17.22 6.60
N SER A 160 13.74 17.64 6.89
CA SER A 160 13.11 17.56 8.21
C SER A 160 11.62 17.89 8.13
N ASP A 161 10.86 17.61 9.18
CA ASP A 161 9.45 18.01 9.33
C ASP A 161 9.19 19.53 9.14
N SER A 162 10.23 20.36 9.27
CA SER A 162 10.16 21.82 9.13
C SER A 162 10.73 22.36 7.82
N ASP A 163 11.50 21.53 7.10
CA ASP A 163 12.12 21.84 5.82
C ASP A 163 11.76 20.73 4.83
N LEU A 164 10.64 20.96 4.14
CA LEU A 164 10.07 20.05 3.15
C LEU A 164 10.90 19.99 1.85
N THR A 165 12.10 20.58 1.82
CA THR A 165 12.98 20.45 0.66
C THR A 165 13.61 19.05 0.64
N PRO A 166 13.48 18.29 -0.45
CA PRO A 166 14.07 16.97 -0.54
C PRO A 166 15.60 17.04 -0.65
N GLU A 167 16.28 16.07 -0.05
CA GLU A 167 17.73 15.95 -0.04
C GLU A 167 18.24 15.09 -1.21
N ALA A 168 19.47 15.38 -1.66
CA ALA A 168 20.10 14.68 -2.78
C ALA A 168 20.96 13.51 -2.31
N ALA A 169 20.86 12.40 -3.04
CA ALA A 169 21.64 11.18 -2.85
C ALA A 169 22.74 11.02 -3.91
N ASP A 170 23.84 10.36 -3.52
CA ASP A 170 24.76 9.74 -4.48
C ASP A 170 24.27 8.33 -4.83
N ALA A 171 23.47 8.25 -5.90
CA ALA A 171 22.89 7.02 -6.44
C ALA A 171 23.83 6.27 -7.40
N THR A 172 25.11 6.63 -7.47
CA THR A 172 26.06 6.03 -8.43
C THR A 172 26.17 4.50 -8.27
N SER A 173 26.10 4.00 -7.03
CA SER A 173 26.21 2.57 -6.70
C SER A 173 25.07 1.71 -7.27
N MET A 174 23.91 2.29 -7.59
CA MET A 174 22.77 1.58 -8.18
C MET A 174 23.02 1.16 -9.64
N GLY A 175 24.03 1.76 -10.31
CA GLY A 175 24.37 1.52 -11.72
C GLY A 175 23.32 1.98 -12.75
N GLY A 176 22.10 2.28 -12.30
CA GLY A 176 20.95 2.56 -13.12
C GLY A 176 19.65 2.26 -12.37
N VAL A 177 18.57 2.19 -13.11
CA VAL A 177 17.23 1.86 -12.61
C VAL A 177 16.59 0.84 -13.53
N CYS A 178 15.85 -0.08 -12.95
CA CYS A 178 14.93 -0.95 -13.67
C CYS A 178 13.50 -0.45 -13.46
N VAL A 179 12.66 -0.57 -14.50
CA VAL A 179 11.24 -0.21 -14.44
C VAL A 179 10.41 -1.25 -15.16
N THR A 180 9.37 -1.77 -14.52
CA THR A 180 8.30 -2.52 -15.18
C THR A 180 7.04 -1.68 -15.26
N TYR A 181 6.50 -1.49 -16.47
CA TYR A 181 5.34 -0.65 -16.70
C TYR A 181 4.50 -1.09 -17.90
N ALA A 182 3.27 -0.57 -17.97
CA ALA A 182 2.46 -0.47 -19.18
C ALA A 182 1.99 0.98 -19.35
N SER A 183 1.92 1.47 -20.58
CA SER A 183 1.47 2.83 -20.90
C SER A 183 0.94 2.92 -22.34
N GLU A 184 -0.14 3.66 -22.53
CA GLU A 184 -0.74 3.95 -23.85
C GLU A 184 0.00 5.06 -24.61
N MET A 185 0.98 5.70 -23.99
CA MET A 185 1.92 6.62 -24.63
C MET A 185 3.37 6.38 -24.20
N ALA A 186 4.32 6.89 -24.98
CA ALA A 186 5.70 7.00 -24.51
C ALA A 186 5.77 8.03 -23.37
N LEU A 187 6.60 7.77 -22.37
CA LEU A 187 6.80 8.64 -21.22
C LEU A 187 8.30 8.91 -21.02
N SER A 188 8.64 10.04 -20.41
CA SER A 188 10.03 10.29 -19.97
C SER A 188 10.20 9.84 -18.53
N LEU A 189 11.34 9.21 -18.24
CA LEU A 189 11.84 9.03 -16.88
C LEU A 189 12.92 10.08 -16.65
N GLU A 190 12.64 11.08 -15.82
CA GLU A 190 13.48 12.26 -15.57
C GLU A 190 14.21 12.14 -14.22
N MET A 191 15.48 12.55 -14.19
CA MET A 191 16.30 12.63 -12.98
C MET A 191 16.13 14.00 -12.33
N GLY A 192 15.30 14.09 -11.28
CA GLY A 192 15.11 15.32 -10.52
C GLY A 192 16.35 15.61 -9.67
N LEU A 193 16.78 16.87 -9.67
CA LEU A 193 17.95 17.34 -8.92
C LEU A 193 17.51 18.40 -7.88
N THR A 194 18.47 18.96 -7.17
CA THR A 194 18.18 20.11 -6.31
C THR A 194 17.80 21.33 -7.14
N GLU A 195 16.98 22.24 -6.60
CA GLU A 195 16.55 23.47 -7.28
C GLU A 195 17.75 24.28 -7.84
N ALA A 196 18.83 24.38 -7.07
CA ALA A 196 20.04 25.07 -7.51
C ALA A 196 20.68 24.38 -8.74
N ALA A 197 20.80 23.05 -8.72
CA ALA A 197 21.38 22.29 -9.81
C ALA A 197 20.49 22.32 -11.08
N GLU A 198 19.17 22.24 -10.92
CA GLU A 198 18.24 22.37 -12.04
C GLU A 198 18.29 23.77 -12.65
N ALA A 199 18.32 24.83 -11.83
CA ALA A 199 18.43 26.21 -12.32
C ALA A 199 19.73 26.45 -13.13
N GLU A 200 20.86 25.88 -12.72
CA GLU A 200 22.13 25.97 -13.46
C GLU A 200 22.06 25.39 -14.88
N ILE A 201 21.24 24.35 -15.07
CA ILE A 201 20.99 23.73 -16.37
C ILE A 201 19.69 24.23 -17.00
N GLY A 202 19.11 25.33 -16.51
CA GLY A 202 17.85 25.88 -17.03
C GLY A 202 16.72 24.85 -17.05
N TYR A 203 16.65 24.01 -16.02
CA TYR A 203 15.71 22.90 -15.85
C TYR A 203 15.78 21.83 -16.96
N ALA A 204 16.91 21.75 -17.66
CA ALA A 204 17.21 20.72 -18.66
C ALA A 204 17.69 19.41 -18.01
N VAL A 205 16.88 18.84 -17.12
CA VAL A 205 17.24 17.61 -16.40
C VAL A 205 17.49 16.42 -17.34
N PRO A 206 18.45 15.54 -17.05
CA PRO A 206 18.64 14.31 -17.82
C PRO A 206 17.43 13.40 -17.76
N TYR A 207 17.08 12.79 -18.88
CA TYR A 207 15.97 11.84 -18.95
C TYR A 207 16.27 10.71 -19.96
N VAL A 208 15.48 9.66 -19.87
CA VAL A 208 15.37 8.62 -20.90
C VAL A 208 13.92 8.52 -21.37
N ASN A 209 13.70 8.09 -22.61
CA ASN A 209 12.37 7.79 -23.13
C ASN A 209 12.03 6.33 -22.90
N LEU A 210 10.93 6.08 -22.20
CA LEU A 210 10.31 4.77 -22.10
C LEU A 210 9.27 4.64 -23.23
N PRO A 211 9.41 3.65 -24.13
CA PRO A 211 8.51 3.52 -25.27
C PRO A 211 7.08 3.22 -24.82
N LYS A 212 6.09 3.61 -25.64
CA LYS A 212 4.71 3.14 -25.49
C LYS A 212 4.70 1.61 -25.42
N SER A 213 4.02 1.06 -24.43
CA SER A 213 3.83 -0.38 -24.30
C SER A 213 2.46 -0.64 -23.66
N PRO A 214 1.41 -0.97 -24.45
CA PRO A 214 0.09 -1.23 -23.88
C PRO A 214 0.04 -2.53 -23.04
N TYR A 215 1.10 -3.31 -23.08
CA TYR A 215 1.33 -4.51 -22.28
C TYR A 215 2.54 -4.31 -21.37
N GLY A 216 2.63 -5.07 -20.28
CA GLY A 216 3.78 -5.05 -19.37
C GLY A 216 5.11 -5.23 -20.09
N THR A 217 6.03 -4.30 -19.85
CA THR A 217 7.41 -4.38 -20.32
C THR A 217 8.36 -3.95 -19.22
N THR A 218 9.54 -4.58 -19.17
CA THR A 218 10.62 -4.22 -18.25
C THR A 218 11.75 -3.54 -19.03
N LYS A 219 12.28 -2.45 -18.49
CA LYS A 219 13.43 -1.72 -19.02
C LYS A 219 14.50 -1.62 -17.94
N TYR A 220 15.73 -1.91 -18.33
CA TYR A 220 16.93 -1.73 -17.52
C TYR A 220 17.70 -0.56 -18.12
N ILE A 221 17.84 0.52 -17.36
CA ILE A 221 18.36 1.79 -17.86
C ILE A 221 19.56 2.18 -17.00
N SER A 222 20.74 2.18 -17.59
CA SER A 222 21.95 2.65 -16.92
C SER A 222 21.93 4.17 -16.75
N TRP A 223 22.63 4.70 -15.74
CA TRP A 223 22.76 6.16 -15.58
C TRP A 223 23.30 6.85 -16.83
N SER A 224 24.22 6.20 -17.54
CA SER A 224 24.79 6.72 -18.78
C SER A 224 23.77 6.94 -19.91
N GLU A 225 22.61 6.27 -19.88
CA GLU A 225 21.56 6.42 -20.90
C GLU A 225 20.71 7.67 -20.73
N PHE A 226 20.69 8.27 -19.53
CA PHE A 226 20.00 9.53 -19.29
C PHE A 226 20.77 10.69 -19.92
N LYS A 227 20.09 11.44 -20.78
CA LYS A 227 20.68 12.56 -21.52
C LYS A 227 19.88 13.84 -21.28
N GLN A 228 20.59 14.96 -21.16
CA GLN A 228 19.92 16.26 -21.20
C GLN A 228 19.15 16.44 -22.51
N PRO A 229 18.03 17.16 -22.47
CA PRO A 229 17.26 17.44 -23.67
C PRO A 229 18.07 18.21 -24.71
N SER A 230 17.83 17.88 -25.98
CA SER A 230 18.52 18.47 -27.12
C SER A 230 18.27 19.97 -27.31
N TRP A 231 17.19 20.50 -26.73
CA TRP A 231 16.90 21.94 -26.73
C TRP A 231 17.87 22.74 -25.85
N TYR A 232 18.49 22.12 -24.85
CA TYR A 232 19.42 22.81 -23.97
C TYR A 232 20.74 23.11 -24.70
N LYS A 233 21.02 24.40 -24.88
CA LYS A 233 22.24 24.90 -25.53
C LYS A 233 23.24 25.52 -24.56
N GLY A 234 22.97 25.49 -23.26
CA GLY A 234 23.86 26.03 -22.24
C GLY A 234 25.17 25.24 -22.12
N PHE A 235 26.15 25.87 -21.47
CA PHE A 235 27.51 25.36 -21.32
C PHE A 235 27.62 24.26 -20.26
N ILE A 236 26.76 24.28 -19.24
CA ILE A 236 26.82 23.33 -18.12
C ILE A 236 26.18 22.02 -18.57
N LYS A 237 27.01 21.00 -18.83
CA LYS A 237 26.53 19.67 -19.17
C LYS A 237 26.28 18.82 -17.91
N MET A 238 25.14 18.14 -17.90
CA MET A 238 24.75 17.19 -16.88
C MET A 238 24.53 15.82 -17.54
N SER A 239 25.54 14.95 -17.58
CA SER A 239 25.27 13.56 -17.97
C SER A 239 24.43 12.87 -16.90
N GLY A 240 23.75 11.78 -17.26
CA GLY A 240 23.07 10.96 -16.26
C GLY A 240 24.00 10.44 -15.16
N ASP A 241 25.24 10.04 -15.49
CA ASP A 241 26.23 9.64 -14.47
C ASP A 241 26.55 10.77 -13.49
N LYS A 242 26.59 12.02 -13.96
CA LYS A 242 26.82 13.20 -13.09
C LYS A 242 25.57 13.57 -12.29
N ALA A 243 24.39 13.40 -12.87
CA ALA A 243 23.13 13.59 -12.17
C ALA A 243 22.92 12.54 -11.06
N ALA A 244 23.34 11.29 -11.29
CA ALA A 244 23.25 10.22 -10.31
C ALA A 244 24.00 10.52 -9.00
N GLN A 245 25.08 11.30 -9.06
CA GLN A 245 25.86 11.72 -7.88
C GLN A 245 25.12 12.70 -6.96
N GLN A 246 23.99 13.27 -7.41
CA GLN A 246 23.21 14.29 -6.70
C GLN A 246 21.72 14.15 -7.02
N LEU A 247 21.25 12.90 -7.12
CA LEU A 247 19.90 12.56 -7.53
C LEU A 247 18.93 12.77 -6.36
N VAL A 248 17.87 13.55 -6.60
CA VAL A 248 16.83 13.81 -5.61
C VAL A 248 15.64 12.89 -5.81
N SER A 249 15.17 12.78 -7.05
CA SER A 249 13.96 12.02 -7.38
C SER A 249 14.03 11.37 -8.76
N LEU A 250 13.21 10.34 -8.95
CA LEU A 250 12.90 9.79 -10.27
C LEU A 250 11.45 10.13 -10.60
N ASN A 251 11.24 10.72 -11.79
CA ASN A 251 9.94 11.23 -12.19
C ASN A 251 9.49 10.63 -13.51
N PHE A 252 8.32 9.99 -13.51
CA PHE A 252 7.66 9.48 -14.70
C PHE A 252 6.73 10.55 -15.24
N LYS A 253 7.00 11.05 -16.45
CA LYS A 253 6.27 12.17 -17.05
C LYS A 253 5.62 11.78 -18.36
N PHE A 254 4.32 12.05 -18.43
CA PHE A 254 3.46 11.88 -19.60
C PHE A 254 3.26 13.25 -20.24
N GLN A 255 3.99 13.55 -21.32
CA GLN A 255 3.90 14.82 -22.03
C GLN A 255 3.49 14.61 -23.48
N GLY A 256 2.50 15.37 -23.94
CA GLY A 256 1.89 15.13 -25.25
C GLY A 256 1.04 16.28 -25.76
N ALA A 257 0.35 16.06 -26.88
CA ALA A 257 -0.51 17.08 -27.47
C ALA A 257 -1.70 17.40 -26.54
N ASN A 258 -2.25 18.61 -26.67
CA ASN A 258 -3.48 18.99 -25.98
C ASN A 258 -4.63 18.03 -26.31
N GLY A 259 -5.38 17.59 -25.30
CA GLY A 259 -6.48 16.66 -25.42
C GLY A 259 -6.07 15.19 -25.49
N THR A 260 -4.77 14.87 -25.32
CA THR A 260 -4.31 13.48 -25.24
C THR A 260 -4.86 12.83 -23.99
N LEU A 261 -5.48 11.67 -24.16
CA LEU A 261 -5.95 10.79 -23.11
C LEU A 261 -5.19 9.46 -23.18
N GLY A 262 -5.11 8.78 -22.05
CA GLY A 262 -4.67 7.39 -22.02
C GLY A 262 -4.33 6.95 -20.61
N ARG A 263 -3.76 5.76 -20.51
CA ARG A 263 -3.57 5.06 -19.25
C ARG A 263 -2.15 4.60 -19.05
N PHE A 264 -1.78 4.40 -17.80
CA PHE A 264 -0.51 3.82 -17.40
C PHE A 264 -0.66 2.95 -16.15
N ASN A 265 0.32 2.07 -15.95
CA ASN A 265 0.54 1.33 -14.70
C ASN A 265 2.04 1.09 -14.52
N ILE A 266 2.63 1.53 -13.40
CA ILE A 266 4.01 1.25 -13.01
C ILE A 266 3.98 0.19 -11.91
N THR A 267 4.57 -0.98 -12.17
CA THR A 267 4.41 -2.17 -11.32
C THR A 267 5.70 -2.62 -10.64
N ALA A 268 6.86 -2.17 -11.14
CA ALA A 268 8.11 -2.37 -10.41
C ALA A 268 9.12 -1.24 -10.68
N VAL A 269 9.88 -0.88 -9.65
CA VAL A 269 11.03 0.04 -9.74
C VAL A 269 12.13 -0.48 -8.81
N GLY A 270 13.36 -0.57 -9.29
CA GLY A 270 14.48 -1.19 -8.57
C GLY A 270 15.85 -0.69 -9.06
N PRO A 271 16.96 -1.19 -8.49
CA PRO A 271 18.30 -0.94 -9.03
C PRO A 271 18.43 -1.55 -10.43
N TYR A 272 19.50 -1.22 -11.17
CA TYR A 272 19.65 -1.59 -12.59
C TYR A 272 19.38 -3.07 -12.91
N ASP A 273 19.67 -4.01 -12.01
CA ASP A 273 19.49 -5.45 -12.18
C ASP A 273 18.38 -6.06 -11.28
N GLY A 274 17.60 -5.22 -10.60
CA GLY A 274 16.70 -5.66 -9.53
C GLY A 274 15.32 -6.13 -9.95
N CYS A 275 14.76 -5.61 -11.03
CA CYS A 275 13.39 -5.92 -11.49
C CYS A 275 13.41 -7.20 -12.30
N GLN A 276 13.80 -8.33 -11.72
CA GLN A 276 13.67 -9.62 -12.40
C GLN A 276 12.33 -9.67 -13.14
N ALA A 277 12.32 -10.12 -14.41
CA ALA A 277 11.17 -9.97 -15.31
C ALA A 277 9.86 -10.23 -14.54
N SER A 278 9.07 -9.18 -14.31
CA SER A 278 7.90 -9.23 -13.43
C SER A 278 7.06 -10.44 -13.81
N GLN A 279 6.89 -11.39 -12.89
CA GLN A 279 6.22 -12.65 -13.17
C GLN A 279 4.70 -12.49 -13.35
N LEU A 280 4.18 -11.28 -13.10
CA LEU A 280 2.77 -10.96 -13.22
C LEU A 280 2.49 -10.05 -14.43
N PRO A 281 1.41 -10.32 -15.18
CA PRO A 281 0.97 -9.45 -16.26
C PRO A 281 0.64 -8.05 -15.75
N VAL A 282 1.18 -7.03 -16.41
CA VAL A 282 0.85 -5.62 -16.13
C VAL A 282 -0.39 -5.24 -16.91
N TYR A 283 -1.46 -4.88 -16.20
CA TYR A 283 -2.70 -4.42 -16.79
C TYR A 283 -2.81 -2.89 -16.72
N LEU A 284 -3.36 -2.30 -17.77
CA LEU A 284 -3.79 -0.91 -17.75
C LEU A 284 -5.14 -0.82 -17.02
N PRO A 285 -5.36 0.21 -16.16
CA PRO A 285 -6.62 0.34 -15.44
C PRO A 285 -7.81 0.43 -16.38
N GLU A 286 -8.95 -0.15 -16.00
CA GLU A 286 -10.20 0.11 -16.70
C GLU A 286 -10.72 1.50 -16.31
N MET A 287 -11.06 2.31 -17.32
CA MET A 287 -11.65 3.62 -17.12
C MET A 287 -13.12 3.43 -16.76
N GLY A 288 -13.41 3.34 -15.46
CA GLY A 288 -14.78 3.27 -14.96
C GLY A 288 -15.57 4.52 -15.35
N ASN A 289 -16.48 4.38 -16.31
CA ASN A 289 -17.75 5.11 -16.28
C ASN A 289 -18.58 4.44 -15.15
N PRO A 290 -19.24 5.16 -14.23
CA PRO A 290 -20.00 4.52 -13.16
C PRO A 290 -21.19 3.76 -13.76
N ASN A 291 -21.00 2.45 -13.99
CA ASN A 291 -21.94 1.46 -14.52
C ASN A 291 -22.43 1.69 -15.98
N PRO A 292 -22.61 0.63 -16.79
CA PRO A 292 -23.38 -0.56 -16.40
C PRO A 292 -22.75 -1.92 -16.72
N VAL A 293 -22.92 -2.86 -15.77
CA VAL A 293 -22.97 -4.33 -15.94
C VAL A 293 -21.82 -4.92 -16.75
N ASP A 294 -20.79 -5.38 -16.03
CA ASP A 294 -19.67 -6.13 -16.60
C ASP A 294 -20.14 -7.34 -17.41
N THR A 295 -19.70 -7.37 -18.66
CA THR A 295 -19.67 -8.60 -19.47
C THR A 295 -18.27 -9.18 -19.36
N ILE A 296 -18.21 -10.31 -18.67
CA ILE A 296 -17.04 -11.13 -18.33
C ILE A 296 -16.22 -11.45 -19.60
N ILE A 297 -14.95 -11.04 -19.63
CA ILE A 297 -13.93 -11.69 -20.46
C ILE A 297 -13.20 -12.70 -19.55
N PRO A 298 -13.14 -14.00 -19.92
CA PRO A 298 -12.49 -15.03 -19.10
C PRO A 298 -10.98 -14.78 -19.01
N ILE A 299 -10.48 -14.61 -17.78
CA ILE A 299 -9.05 -14.76 -17.48
C ILE A 299 -8.88 -16.23 -17.15
N ASP A 300 -8.06 -16.96 -17.92
CA ASP A 300 -7.77 -18.37 -17.62
C ASP A 300 -7.05 -18.48 -16.26
N PRO A 301 -7.63 -19.16 -15.25
CA PRO A 301 -6.96 -19.39 -13.99
C PRO A 301 -5.81 -20.39 -14.17
N PRO A 302 -4.70 -20.26 -13.41
CA PRO A 302 -3.66 -21.28 -13.39
C PRO A 302 -4.26 -22.61 -12.90
N THR A 303 -3.77 -23.71 -13.46
CA THR A 303 -4.29 -25.06 -13.26
C THR A 303 -4.35 -25.46 -11.77
N LEU A 304 -5.58 -25.54 -11.23
CA LEU A 304 -5.90 -26.01 -9.88
C LEU A 304 -5.65 -27.51 -9.73
N THR A 305 -5.06 -27.89 -8.60
CA THR A 305 -5.26 -29.22 -8.00
C THR A 305 -6.65 -29.26 -7.38
N SER A 306 -7.42 -30.32 -7.64
CA SER A 306 -8.83 -30.45 -7.22
C SER A 306 -9.07 -30.10 -5.74
N ASN A 307 -9.70 -28.96 -5.47
CA ASN A 307 -10.29 -28.61 -4.20
C ASN A 307 -11.82 -28.62 -4.35
N ASN A 308 -12.54 -29.07 -3.31
CA ASN A 308 -14.01 -29.08 -3.30
C ASN A 308 -14.59 -27.85 -2.60
N PHE A 309 -13.80 -26.79 -2.44
CA PHE A 309 -14.29 -25.55 -1.84
C PHE A 309 -15.21 -24.86 -2.84
N GLU A 310 -16.50 -24.85 -2.54
CA GLU A 310 -17.50 -24.19 -3.37
C GLU A 310 -17.66 -22.73 -2.95
N THR A 311 -17.98 -21.89 -3.94
CA THR A 311 -18.24 -20.48 -3.66
C THR A 311 -19.58 -20.34 -2.99
N TRP A 312 -19.56 -19.82 -1.79
CA TRP A 312 -20.76 -19.43 -1.08
C TRP A 312 -21.24 -18.09 -1.60
N PHE A 313 -22.54 -18.02 -1.86
CA PHE A 313 -23.23 -16.82 -2.30
C PHE A 313 -24.37 -16.53 -1.33
N GLY A 314 -24.28 -15.42 -0.59
CA GLY A 314 -25.26 -15.10 0.44
C GLY A 314 -26.70 -14.98 -0.05
N TYR A 315 -26.90 -14.57 -1.31
CA TYR A 315 -28.23 -14.47 -1.91
C TYR A 315 -28.92 -15.82 -2.15
N THR A 316 -28.19 -16.94 -2.07
CA THR A 316 -28.78 -18.28 -2.17
C THR A 316 -29.51 -18.67 -0.89
N GLY A 317 -29.24 -18.00 0.23
CA GLY A 317 -29.84 -18.30 1.53
C GLY A 317 -29.20 -19.49 2.25
N GLU A 318 -28.16 -20.10 1.68
CA GLU A 318 -27.45 -21.22 2.32
C GLU A 318 -26.71 -20.72 3.57
N ALA A 319 -26.98 -21.34 4.73
CA ALA A 319 -26.39 -20.93 6.00
C ALA A 319 -24.92 -21.36 6.16
N GLN A 320 -24.53 -22.41 5.44
CA GLN A 320 -23.23 -23.07 5.53
C GLN A 320 -22.43 -22.85 4.24
N ILE A 321 -21.14 -22.60 4.38
CA ILE A 321 -20.18 -22.63 3.29
C ILE A 321 -19.72 -24.08 3.08
N ASN A 322 -19.86 -24.61 1.86
CA ASN A 322 -19.26 -25.91 1.54
C ASN A 322 -17.75 -25.76 1.33
N THR A 323 -16.98 -25.94 2.41
CA THR A 323 -15.52 -25.72 2.41
C THR A 323 -14.75 -26.82 1.67
N GLY A 324 -15.35 -28.01 1.50
CA GLY A 324 -14.68 -29.20 0.99
C GLY A 324 -13.69 -29.85 1.99
N TYR A 325 -13.69 -29.41 3.26
CA TYR A 325 -12.74 -29.83 4.30
C TYR A 325 -13.40 -30.41 5.56
N ASP A 326 -14.72 -30.55 5.57
CA ASP A 326 -15.48 -31.03 6.74
C ASP A 326 -14.88 -32.33 7.32
N ASN A 327 -14.68 -32.35 8.64
CA ASN A 327 -14.11 -33.47 9.37
C ASN A 327 -15.17 -34.50 9.83
N GLY A 328 -16.41 -34.37 9.39
CA GLY A 328 -17.53 -35.24 9.76
C GLY A 328 -18.29 -34.81 11.01
N THR A 329 -17.94 -33.66 11.60
CA THR A 329 -18.70 -33.08 12.73
C THR A 329 -19.87 -32.20 12.27
N GLU A 330 -19.96 -31.91 10.97
CA GLU A 330 -20.99 -31.02 10.39
C GLU A 330 -20.94 -29.59 10.98
N THR A 331 -19.77 -29.14 11.43
CA THR A 331 -19.59 -27.78 11.99
C THR A 331 -18.73 -26.88 11.08
N SER A 332 -18.18 -27.41 9.98
CA SER A 332 -17.46 -26.60 9.00
C SER A 332 -18.35 -25.57 8.32
N GLY A 333 -17.77 -24.44 7.92
CA GLY A 333 -18.43 -23.46 7.06
C GLY A 333 -19.58 -22.67 7.68
N TYR A 334 -19.98 -22.95 8.92
CA TYR A 334 -20.91 -22.12 9.66
C TYR A 334 -20.23 -20.84 10.13
N TRP A 335 -20.97 -19.74 10.03
CA TRP A 335 -20.50 -18.42 10.45
C TRP A 335 -20.55 -18.26 11.98
N PHE A 336 -19.48 -17.72 12.54
CA PHE A 336 -19.41 -17.28 13.93
C PHE A 336 -19.02 -15.80 14.00
N SER A 337 -19.32 -15.14 15.13
CA SER A 337 -18.83 -13.79 15.43
C SER A 337 -17.85 -13.80 16.60
N TYR A 338 -16.93 -12.85 16.62
CA TYR A 338 -15.96 -12.67 17.69
C TYR A 338 -15.68 -11.18 17.92
N SER A 339 -15.19 -10.84 19.12
CA SER A 339 -14.96 -9.46 19.58
C SER A 339 -13.64 -9.33 20.33
N ASP A 340 -13.34 -8.09 20.72
CA ASP A 340 -12.20 -7.67 21.52
C ASP A 340 -12.47 -7.71 23.05
N ASP A 341 -13.53 -8.39 23.48
CA ASP A 341 -13.97 -8.45 24.87
C ASP A 341 -12.97 -9.17 25.78
N ALA A 342 -12.33 -10.22 25.27
CA ALA A 342 -11.25 -10.92 25.98
C ALA A 342 -10.05 -10.02 26.27
N ASP A 343 -9.86 -8.97 25.46
CA ASP A 343 -8.77 -8.00 25.59
C ASP A 343 -9.17 -6.79 26.46
N GLY A 344 -10.45 -6.70 26.86
CA GLY A 344 -11.00 -5.58 27.62
C GLY A 344 -11.71 -4.51 26.78
N GLY A 345 -11.97 -4.79 25.50
CA GLY A 345 -12.86 -4.03 24.64
C GLY A 345 -14.34 -4.29 24.94
N ALA A 346 -15.22 -3.53 24.28
CA ALA A 346 -16.67 -3.68 24.42
C ALA A 346 -17.37 -3.70 23.05
N SER A 347 -16.65 -4.09 21.99
CA SER A 347 -17.16 -4.09 20.64
C SER A 347 -18.17 -5.20 20.41
N THR A 348 -19.21 -4.93 19.61
CA THR A 348 -20.28 -5.89 19.31
C THR A 348 -20.77 -5.74 17.87
N ILE A 349 -21.50 -6.74 17.37
CA ILE A 349 -22.24 -6.62 16.10
C ILE A 349 -23.72 -6.46 16.42
N ARG A 350 -24.32 -5.36 15.95
CA ARG A 350 -25.77 -5.23 15.90
C ARG A 350 -26.29 -5.80 14.60
N TRP A 351 -26.91 -6.97 14.70
CA TRP A 351 -27.56 -7.68 13.61
C TRP A 351 -28.89 -7.01 13.19
N PRO A 352 -29.29 -7.09 11.91
CA PRO A 352 -30.55 -6.53 11.43
C PRO A 352 -31.78 -7.30 11.91
N VAL A 353 -31.60 -8.59 12.22
CA VAL A 353 -32.58 -9.50 12.81
C VAL A 353 -31.90 -10.32 13.92
N THR A 354 -32.68 -10.89 14.83
CA THR A 354 -32.15 -11.73 15.91
C THR A 354 -31.51 -13.00 15.32
N PRO A 355 -30.25 -13.34 15.68
CA PRO A 355 -29.65 -14.63 15.35
C PRO A 355 -30.43 -15.79 15.96
N GLY A 356 -30.23 -16.97 15.39
CA GLY A 356 -30.68 -18.24 15.94
C GLY A 356 -31.71 -18.97 15.08
N ASN A 357 -31.74 -20.29 15.27
CA ASN A 357 -32.73 -21.20 14.71
C ASN A 357 -33.05 -22.30 15.76
N ASP A 358 -33.78 -23.34 15.37
CA ASP A 358 -34.18 -24.43 16.28
C ASP A 358 -32.99 -25.29 16.78
N TYR A 359 -31.80 -25.15 16.18
CA TYR A 359 -30.61 -25.95 16.48
C TYR A 359 -29.56 -25.17 17.26
N SER A 360 -29.39 -23.88 16.98
CA SER A 360 -28.42 -23.02 17.66
C SER A 360 -28.97 -21.60 17.86
N PRO A 361 -28.86 -21.02 19.07
CA PRO A 361 -29.30 -19.65 19.33
C PRO A 361 -28.43 -18.59 18.62
N ASP A 362 -27.23 -18.96 18.16
CA ASP A 362 -26.28 -18.05 17.53
C ASP A 362 -26.19 -18.27 16.00
N ALA A 363 -27.08 -19.09 15.44
CA ALA A 363 -27.11 -19.38 14.01
C ALA A 363 -27.36 -18.11 13.16
N MET A 364 -26.61 -17.94 12.07
CA MET A 364 -26.66 -16.73 11.25
C MET A 364 -27.69 -16.78 10.11
N ASP A 365 -28.45 -17.87 9.99
CA ASP A 365 -29.43 -18.13 8.94
C ASP A 365 -30.42 -16.97 8.76
N PRO A 366 -31.03 -16.40 9.82
CA PRO A 366 -31.97 -15.29 9.67
C PRO A 366 -31.30 -14.04 9.08
N ILE A 367 -30.04 -13.80 9.43
CA ILE A 367 -29.26 -12.66 8.93
C ILE A 367 -28.95 -12.87 7.44
N ILE A 368 -28.51 -14.08 7.07
CA ILE A 368 -28.20 -14.43 5.68
C ILE A 368 -29.44 -14.21 4.79
N ALA A 369 -30.60 -14.69 5.24
CA ALA A 369 -31.87 -14.53 4.54
C ALA A 369 -32.31 -13.06 4.41
N GLU A 370 -32.15 -12.25 5.47
CA GLU A 370 -32.53 -10.83 5.45
C GLU A 370 -31.60 -9.99 4.54
N CYS A 371 -30.31 -10.28 4.57
CA CYS A 371 -29.28 -9.45 3.94
C CYS A 371 -28.90 -9.90 2.53
N ASN A 372 -29.27 -11.12 2.10
CA ASN A 372 -28.67 -11.79 0.94
C ASN A 372 -27.13 -11.89 1.07
N GLY A 373 -26.65 -12.20 2.27
CA GLY A 373 -25.25 -12.06 2.70
C GLY A 373 -25.13 -12.04 4.23
N LEU A 374 -23.94 -12.04 4.78
CA LEU A 374 -23.76 -11.86 6.22
C LEU A 374 -23.54 -10.37 6.51
N CYS A 375 -24.57 -9.68 7.00
CA CYS A 375 -24.54 -8.23 7.20
C CYS A 375 -24.86 -7.79 8.63
N GLY A 376 -24.30 -6.66 9.04
CA GLY A 376 -24.49 -6.12 10.37
C GLY A 376 -23.95 -4.69 10.52
N THR A 377 -24.14 -4.12 11.71
CA THR A 377 -23.43 -2.90 12.14
C THR A 377 -22.41 -3.27 13.20
N ALA A 378 -21.12 -3.19 12.87
CA ALA A 378 -20.04 -3.25 13.84
C ALA A 378 -20.10 -2.00 14.73
N ILE A 379 -20.31 -2.21 16.03
CA ILE A 379 -20.24 -1.18 17.07
C ILE A 379 -18.87 -1.38 17.73
N LEU A 380 -17.92 -0.51 17.39
CA LEU A 380 -16.57 -0.56 17.93
C LEU A 380 -16.48 0.31 19.18
N ASP A 381 -16.07 -0.29 20.29
CA ASP A 381 -15.90 0.39 21.57
C ASP A 381 -14.60 -0.08 22.24
N ALA A 382 -13.69 0.86 22.45
CA ALA A 382 -12.36 0.57 22.99
C ALA A 382 -12.41 0.04 24.41
N GLY A 383 -13.45 0.33 25.21
CA GLY A 383 -13.48 -0.07 26.62
C GLY A 383 -12.20 0.35 27.36
N SER A 384 -11.37 -0.63 27.72
CA SER A 384 -10.07 -0.44 28.37
C SER A 384 -8.84 -0.67 27.48
N LEU A 385 -9.04 -0.93 26.19
CA LEU A 385 -7.99 -1.19 25.21
C LEU A 385 -7.07 0.03 25.02
N THR A 386 -5.80 -0.27 24.75
CA THR A 386 -4.77 0.72 24.37
C THR A 386 -4.57 0.83 22.87
N TYR A 387 -5.31 0.04 22.09
CA TYR A 387 -5.31 0.01 20.63
C TYR A 387 -6.75 0.13 20.09
N HIS A 388 -6.88 0.24 18.76
CA HIS A 388 -8.20 0.36 18.14
C HIS A 388 -9.08 -0.86 18.40
N PRO A 389 -10.33 -0.67 18.86
CA PRO A 389 -11.29 -1.76 19.06
C PRO A 389 -11.57 -2.54 17.77
N PHE A 390 -11.95 -3.81 17.91
CA PHE A 390 -12.31 -4.66 16.79
C PHE A 390 -13.50 -5.59 17.07
N VAL A 391 -14.17 -5.95 15.98
CA VAL A 391 -15.15 -7.05 15.95
C VAL A 391 -15.03 -7.76 14.61
N GLY A 392 -15.41 -9.02 14.54
CA GLY A 392 -15.34 -9.77 13.29
C GLY A 392 -16.31 -10.93 13.21
N VAL A 393 -16.32 -11.52 12.02
CA VAL A 393 -17.03 -12.76 11.71
C VAL A 393 -16.06 -13.72 11.04
N GLY A 394 -16.25 -15.01 11.21
CA GLY A 394 -15.42 -16.02 10.57
C GLY A 394 -16.17 -17.30 10.32
N PHE A 395 -15.51 -18.25 9.67
CA PHE A 395 -15.99 -19.61 9.50
C PHE A 395 -14.81 -20.58 9.57
N ALA A 396 -15.07 -21.77 10.11
CA ALA A 396 -14.08 -22.83 10.20
C ALA A 396 -14.00 -23.60 8.87
N LEU A 397 -12.81 -24.07 8.48
CA LEU A 397 -12.62 -24.86 7.28
C LEU A 397 -13.03 -26.32 7.50
N ALA A 398 -12.47 -27.00 8.51
CA ALA A 398 -12.84 -28.39 8.84
C ALA A 398 -13.97 -28.52 9.85
N GLY A 399 -14.21 -27.48 10.65
CA GLY A 399 -15.12 -27.53 11.79
C GLY A 399 -14.38 -27.70 13.12
N GLU A 400 -15.15 -27.96 14.17
CA GLU A 400 -14.67 -28.30 15.51
C GLU A 400 -14.20 -29.75 15.58
N THR A 401 -13.33 -30.06 16.54
CA THR A 401 -12.96 -31.44 16.87
C THR A 401 -14.16 -32.24 17.39
N ILE A 402 -14.08 -33.57 17.36
CA ILE A 402 -15.18 -34.45 17.82
C ILE A 402 -15.54 -34.25 19.30
N ASP A 403 -14.58 -33.78 20.11
CA ASP A 403 -14.76 -33.48 21.53
C ASP A 403 -15.36 -32.07 21.75
N GLY A 404 -15.50 -31.28 20.68
CA GLY A 404 -16.05 -29.93 20.64
C GLY A 404 -15.07 -28.84 21.08
N GLY A 405 -15.33 -27.59 20.66
CA GLY A 405 -14.71 -26.39 21.23
C GLY A 405 -13.33 -25.99 20.70
N GLU A 406 -12.64 -26.84 19.94
CA GLU A 406 -11.38 -26.49 19.24
C GLU A 406 -11.57 -26.64 17.73
N LEU A 407 -11.04 -25.71 16.93
CA LEU A 407 -11.09 -25.79 15.47
C LEU A 407 -9.99 -26.71 14.92
N GLU A 408 -10.37 -27.65 14.06
CA GLU A 408 -9.42 -28.51 13.35
C GLU A 408 -8.78 -27.78 12.16
N THR A 409 -7.47 -27.99 11.97
CA THR A 409 -6.70 -27.36 10.89
C THR A 409 -6.68 -28.21 9.63
N VAL A 410 -6.65 -27.57 8.46
CA VAL A 410 -6.49 -28.25 7.17
C VAL A 410 -5.38 -27.69 6.32
N ASN A 411 -4.97 -28.48 5.33
CA ASN A 411 -4.08 -28.01 4.28
C ASN A 411 -4.88 -27.43 3.10
N ALA A 412 -5.10 -26.12 3.16
CA ALA A 412 -5.75 -25.30 2.15
C ALA A 412 -4.81 -24.79 1.04
N SER A 413 -3.55 -25.24 0.99
CA SER A 413 -2.56 -24.73 0.02
C SER A 413 -3.00 -24.91 -1.43
N GLY A 414 -3.73 -25.98 -1.73
CA GLY A 414 -4.23 -26.30 -3.08
C GLY A 414 -5.27 -25.30 -3.62
N MET A 415 -5.86 -24.47 -2.76
CA MET A 415 -6.78 -23.40 -3.19
C MET A 415 -6.07 -22.21 -3.84
N GLY A 416 -4.75 -22.04 -3.61
CA GLY A 416 -3.97 -20.90 -4.10
C GLY A 416 -4.31 -19.54 -3.47
N GLY A 417 -5.49 -19.40 -2.87
CA GLY A 417 -6.00 -18.17 -2.29
C GLY A 417 -7.48 -18.28 -1.95
N VAL A 418 -8.08 -17.13 -1.68
CA VAL A 418 -9.51 -16.95 -1.44
C VAL A 418 -10.04 -15.79 -2.27
N CYS A 419 -11.29 -15.90 -2.73
CA CYS A 419 -12.05 -14.77 -3.24
C CYS A 419 -13.10 -14.32 -2.22
N ILE A 420 -13.39 -13.02 -2.15
CA ILE A 420 -14.43 -12.46 -1.28
C ILE A 420 -15.12 -11.28 -1.96
N THR A 421 -16.45 -11.24 -1.91
CA THR A 421 -17.26 -10.08 -2.30
C THR A 421 -17.91 -9.47 -1.07
N TYR A 422 -17.72 -8.17 -0.84
CA TYR A 422 -18.23 -7.52 0.37
C TYR A 422 -18.49 -6.02 0.18
N THR A 423 -19.26 -5.47 1.13
CA THR A 423 -19.31 -4.04 1.42
C THR A 423 -18.84 -3.80 2.86
N SER A 424 -18.19 -2.67 3.13
CA SER A 424 -17.79 -2.25 4.47
C SER A 424 -17.58 -0.73 4.53
N GLU A 425 -18.00 -0.11 5.63
CA GLU A 425 -17.78 1.32 5.93
C GLU A 425 -16.41 1.62 6.55
N VAL A 426 -15.65 0.58 6.92
CA VAL A 426 -14.23 0.61 7.34
C VAL A 426 -13.42 -0.37 6.49
N ALA A 427 -12.10 -0.20 6.43
CA ALA A 427 -11.21 -1.18 5.80
C ALA A 427 -11.13 -2.43 6.70
N PRO A 428 -11.65 -3.60 6.25
CA PRO A 428 -11.48 -4.82 7.01
C PRO A 428 -10.10 -5.44 6.79
N SER A 429 -9.75 -6.43 7.60
CA SER A 429 -8.70 -7.40 7.28
C SER A 429 -9.31 -8.80 7.17
N LEU A 430 -8.74 -9.64 6.32
CA LEU A 430 -9.01 -11.06 6.27
C LEU A 430 -7.86 -11.80 6.96
N GLU A 431 -8.13 -12.43 8.10
CA GLU A 431 -7.13 -13.07 8.97
C GLU A 431 -7.21 -14.60 8.86
N MET A 432 -6.05 -15.26 8.97
CA MET A 432 -5.89 -16.72 8.98
C MET A 432 -5.65 -17.20 10.41
N SER A 433 -6.62 -17.89 10.98
CA SER A 433 -6.42 -18.67 12.22
C SER A 433 -5.79 -20.00 11.89
N LEU A 434 -4.76 -20.39 12.63
CA LEU A 434 -3.87 -21.51 12.36
C LEU A 434 -4.11 -22.69 13.32
N GLY A 435 -5.23 -22.67 14.03
CA GLY A 435 -5.57 -23.58 15.14
C GLY A 435 -5.01 -23.07 16.47
N GLU A 436 -5.66 -23.45 17.58
CA GLU A 436 -5.42 -22.87 18.90
C GLU A 436 -3.94 -22.85 19.30
N LYS A 437 -3.23 -23.97 19.12
CA LYS A 437 -1.81 -24.06 19.45
C LYS A 437 -0.97 -23.01 18.70
N ASN A 438 -1.11 -22.94 17.38
CA ASN A 438 -0.30 -22.01 16.57
C ASN A 438 -0.72 -20.56 16.82
N ASP A 439 -2.01 -20.33 17.03
CA ASP A 439 -2.57 -19.01 17.34
C ASP A 439 -1.99 -18.48 18.65
N VAL A 440 -1.87 -19.34 19.68
CA VAL A 440 -1.19 -19.00 20.95
C VAL A 440 0.31 -18.80 20.75
N ASP A 441 0.99 -19.67 19.98
CA ASP A 441 2.43 -19.58 19.73
C ASP A 441 2.83 -18.26 19.02
N ILE A 442 1.91 -17.68 18.22
CA ILE A 442 2.09 -16.37 17.57
C ILE A 442 1.43 -15.21 18.34
N GLY A 443 0.94 -15.44 19.56
CA GLY A 443 0.27 -14.40 20.36
C GLY A 443 -0.89 -13.74 19.62
N PHE A 444 -1.64 -14.54 18.84
CA PHE A 444 -2.75 -14.11 17.99
C PHE A 444 -2.38 -13.08 16.90
N ALA A 445 -1.10 -12.99 16.54
CA ALA A 445 -0.60 -12.24 15.39
C ALA A 445 -0.89 -12.97 14.06
N TYR A 446 -2.17 -13.14 13.74
CA TYR A 446 -2.61 -13.87 12.55
C TYR A 446 -2.02 -13.29 11.26
N PRO A 447 -1.56 -14.14 10.32
CA PRO A 447 -1.35 -13.72 8.95
C PRO A 447 -2.63 -13.11 8.39
N ALA A 448 -2.54 -11.90 7.86
CA ALA A 448 -3.69 -11.14 7.41
C ALA A 448 -3.45 -10.49 6.05
N ALA A 449 -4.52 -10.35 5.27
CA ALA A 449 -4.57 -9.53 4.06
C ALA A 449 -5.51 -8.35 4.29
N MET A 450 -5.06 -7.14 3.96
CA MET A 450 -5.87 -5.94 4.08
C MET A 450 -6.90 -5.87 2.96
N LEU A 451 -8.13 -5.50 3.32
CA LEU A 451 -9.24 -5.31 2.40
C LEU A 451 -9.57 -3.81 2.34
N PRO A 452 -9.78 -3.22 1.16
CA PRO A 452 -10.16 -1.82 1.10
C PRO A 452 -11.57 -1.60 1.64
N LYS A 453 -11.82 -0.43 2.21
CA LYS A 453 -13.18 0.03 2.48
C LYS A 453 -13.98 0.07 1.17
N SER A 454 -15.22 -0.44 1.17
CA SER A 454 -16.09 -0.37 -0.02
C SER A 454 -17.55 -0.25 0.37
N SER A 455 -18.15 0.93 0.19
CA SER A 455 -19.59 1.12 0.41
C SER A 455 -20.46 0.70 -0.79
N ALA A 456 -19.84 0.50 -1.96
CA ALA A 456 -20.52 0.15 -3.21
C ALA A 456 -20.52 -1.35 -3.52
N GLY A 457 -19.70 -2.13 -2.83
CA GLY A 457 -19.47 -3.55 -3.10
C GLY A 457 -18.18 -3.73 -3.89
N THR A 458 -17.34 -4.68 -3.50
CA THR A 458 -16.11 -5.02 -4.23
C THR A 458 -15.84 -6.51 -4.11
N THR A 459 -15.21 -7.08 -5.14
CA THR A 459 -14.72 -8.46 -5.14
C THR A 459 -13.19 -8.43 -5.12
N LYS A 460 -12.58 -9.22 -4.24
CA LYS A 460 -11.14 -9.36 -4.11
C LYS A 460 -10.73 -10.81 -4.27
N PHE A 461 -9.63 -11.01 -4.99
CA PHE A 461 -8.95 -12.30 -5.16
C PHE A 461 -7.62 -12.19 -4.46
N ILE A 462 -7.42 -12.98 -3.42
CA ILE A 462 -6.32 -12.81 -2.48
C ILE A 462 -5.52 -14.10 -2.47
N PRO A 463 -4.35 -14.15 -3.11
CA PRO A 463 -3.50 -15.32 -3.05
C PRO A 463 -2.95 -15.50 -1.64
N TRP A 464 -2.59 -16.74 -1.28
CA TRP A 464 -1.98 -17.01 0.03
C TRP A 464 -0.74 -16.18 0.30
N SER A 465 0.05 -15.87 -0.73
CA SER A 465 1.24 -15.00 -0.64
C SER A 465 0.96 -13.58 -0.15
N SER A 466 -0.29 -13.11 -0.23
CA SER A 466 -0.67 -11.77 0.23
C SER A 466 -0.93 -11.68 1.74
N PHE A 467 -1.03 -12.81 2.44
CA PHE A 467 -1.24 -12.82 3.89
C PHE A 467 0.10 -12.69 4.62
N LYS A 468 0.22 -11.64 5.42
CA LYS A 468 1.43 -11.32 6.18
C LYS A 468 1.08 -11.20 7.66
N GLN A 469 1.92 -11.73 8.53
CA GLN A 469 1.79 -11.45 9.97
C GLN A 469 2.00 -9.96 10.24
N PRO A 470 1.31 -9.39 11.24
CA PRO A 470 1.41 -7.98 11.51
C PRO A 470 2.80 -7.56 12.00
N SER A 471 3.22 -6.36 11.63
CA SER A 471 4.57 -5.83 11.89
C SER A 471 4.89 -5.66 13.39
N TRP A 472 3.87 -5.56 14.25
CA TRP A 472 4.03 -5.50 15.70
C TRP A 472 4.50 -6.82 16.31
N TYR A 473 4.30 -7.96 15.64
CA TYR A 473 4.75 -9.25 16.14
C TYR A 473 6.27 -9.40 16.01
N LYS A 474 6.93 -9.54 17.16
CA LYS A 474 8.39 -9.69 17.28
C LYS A 474 8.83 -11.07 17.76
N GLY A 475 7.91 -12.04 17.86
CA GLY A 475 8.25 -13.40 18.27
C GLY A 475 8.99 -14.19 17.19
N ASP A 476 9.55 -15.32 17.61
CA ASP A 476 10.41 -16.17 16.78
C ASP A 476 9.61 -17.06 15.80
N VAL A 477 8.34 -17.34 16.10
CA VAL A 477 7.50 -18.22 15.28
C VAL A 477 6.82 -17.40 14.19
N LYS A 478 7.32 -17.50 12.96
CA LYS A 478 6.75 -16.79 11.80
C LYS A 478 6.14 -17.73 10.77
N PHE A 479 4.99 -17.31 10.25
CA PHE A 479 4.30 -17.96 9.14
C PHE A 479 4.19 -17.00 7.97
N THR A 480 4.66 -17.41 6.79
CA THR A 480 4.16 -16.80 5.54
C THR A 480 2.72 -17.24 5.31
N GLY A 481 1.96 -16.51 4.50
CA GLY A 481 0.61 -16.91 4.16
C GLY A 481 0.51 -18.30 3.50
N GLU A 482 1.51 -18.71 2.70
CA GLU A 482 1.55 -20.07 2.12
C GLU A 482 1.87 -21.15 3.16
N GLN A 483 2.63 -20.82 4.21
CA GLN A 483 2.86 -21.74 5.33
C GLN A 483 1.60 -21.85 6.20
N ALA A 484 0.96 -20.72 6.48
CA ALA A 484 -0.29 -20.61 7.20
C ALA A 484 -1.41 -21.42 6.52
N ALA A 485 -1.49 -21.38 5.19
CA ALA A 485 -2.47 -22.13 4.41
C ALA A 485 -2.35 -23.66 4.59
N LYS A 486 -1.22 -24.19 5.07
CA LYS A 486 -1.05 -25.63 5.34
C LYS A 486 -1.69 -26.10 6.63
N THR A 487 -2.00 -25.17 7.53
CA THR A 487 -2.57 -25.42 8.87
C THR A 487 -3.74 -24.47 9.14
N LEU A 488 -4.52 -24.15 8.12
CA LEU A 488 -5.59 -23.16 8.21
C LEU A 488 -6.79 -23.76 8.95
N ALA A 489 -7.20 -23.14 10.06
CA ALA A 489 -8.38 -23.53 10.81
C ALA A 489 -9.61 -22.70 10.43
N ALA A 490 -9.45 -21.37 10.31
CA ALA A 490 -10.53 -20.46 9.97
C ALA A 490 -10.05 -19.26 9.17
N LEU A 491 -10.95 -18.71 8.37
CA LEU A 491 -10.83 -17.38 7.77
C LEU A 491 -11.73 -16.41 8.55
N LYS A 492 -11.19 -15.26 8.92
CA LYS A 492 -11.87 -14.27 9.76
C LYS A 492 -11.87 -12.90 9.09
N PHE A 493 -13.06 -12.34 8.88
CA PHE A 493 -13.27 -10.98 8.40
C PHE A 493 -13.37 -10.04 9.61
N LYS A 494 -12.30 -9.27 9.85
CA LYS A 494 -12.16 -8.38 11.00
C LYS A 494 -12.37 -6.93 10.59
N MET A 495 -13.07 -6.19 11.43
CA MET A 495 -13.18 -4.74 11.34
C MET A 495 -12.51 -4.13 12.57
N GLN A 496 -11.43 -3.40 12.37
CA GLN A 496 -10.68 -2.72 13.43
C GLN A 496 -10.49 -1.25 13.05
N ALA A 497 -11.01 -0.34 13.86
CA ALA A 497 -10.98 1.09 13.58
C ALA A 497 -11.20 1.91 14.86
N HIS A 498 -11.24 3.24 14.73
CA HIS A 498 -11.66 4.13 15.81
C HIS A 498 -13.06 3.74 16.35
N PRO A 499 -13.37 4.01 17.63
CA PRO A 499 -14.70 3.78 18.18
C PRO A 499 -15.80 4.42 17.34
N GLY A 500 -16.87 3.66 17.06
CA GLY A 500 -17.89 4.09 16.12
C GLY A 500 -18.88 3.00 15.72
N SER A 501 -19.71 3.29 14.73
CA SER A 501 -20.66 2.33 14.15
C SER A 501 -20.47 2.24 12.65
N TYR A 502 -20.23 1.04 12.15
CA TYR A 502 -19.84 0.79 10.76
C TYR A 502 -20.61 -0.39 10.17
N ARG A 503 -21.25 -0.17 9.02
CA ARG A 503 -22.02 -1.22 8.33
C ARG A 503 -21.12 -2.05 7.43
N PHE A 504 -21.41 -3.35 7.37
CA PHE A 504 -20.74 -4.30 6.47
C PHE A 504 -21.73 -5.32 5.93
N ASN A 505 -21.36 -5.99 4.84
CA ASN A 505 -22.07 -7.14 4.28
C ASN A 505 -21.09 -8.03 3.51
N ILE A 506 -20.94 -9.31 3.87
CA ILE A 506 -20.21 -10.31 3.09
C ILE A 506 -21.19 -11.04 2.18
N GLN A 507 -20.96 -10.96 0.87
CA GLN A 507 -21.92 -11.36 -0.15
C GLN A 507 -21.52 -12.66 -0.86
N ALA A 508 -20.21 -12.89 -0.98
CA ALA A 508 -19.67 -14.14 -1.46
C ALA A 508 -18.29 -14.42 -0.86
N ILE A 509 -17.95 -15.71 -0.72
CA ILE A 509 -16.62 -16.16 -0.37
C ILE A 509 -16.36 -17.52 -1.00
N GLY A 510 -15.17 -17.75 -1.53
CA GLY A 510 -14.86 -18.96 -2.28
C GLY A 510 -13.37 -19.14 -2.59
N PRO A 511 -13.02 -20.15 -3.40
CA PRO A 511 -11.65 -20.36 -3.87
C PRO A 511 -11.14 -19.19 -4.73
N TYR A 512 -9.83 -19.11 -4.93
CA TYR A 512 -9.18 -18.05 -5.74
C TYR A 512 -9.52 -18.06 -7.24
N ASP A 513 -10.30 -19.04 -7.72
CA ASP A 513 -10.45 -19.40 -9.14
C ASP A 513 -11.39 -18.50 -9.96
N GLY A 514 -11.86 -17.37 -9.41
CA GLY A 514 -12.66 -16.39 -10.15
C GLY A 514 -14.17 -16.41 -9.86
N THR A 515 -14.66 -17.43 -9.16
CA THR A 515 -16.10 -17.71 -8.97
C THR A 515 -16.88 -16.65 -8.19
N CYS A 516 -16.26 -15.87 -7.29
CA CYS A 516 -16.95 -14.79 -6.56
C CYS A 516 -17.50 -13.67 -7.47
N SER A 517 -17.10 -13.62 -8.74
CA SER A 517 -17.52 -12.59 -9.71
C SER A 517 -19.02 -12.65 -10.07
N GLY A 518 -19.74 -13.70 -9.67
CA GLY A 518 -21.17 -13.88 -9.95
C GLY A 518 -22.14 -13.23 -8.95
N ALA A 519 -21.66 -12.65 -7.84
CA ALA A 519 -22.51 -12.13 -6.78
C ALA A 519 -23.14 -10.77 -7.15
N PRO A 520 -24.47 -10.60 -7.05
CA PRO A 520 -25.10 -9.29 -7.19
C PRO A 520 -24.70 -8.37 -6.02
N SER A 521 -23.98 -7.28 -6.32
CA SER A 521 -23.57 -6.29 -5.33
C SER A 521 -24.78 -5.52 -4.78
N VAL A 522 -25.23 -5.88 -3.58
CA VAL A 522 -26.19 -5.11 -2.79
C VAL A 522 -25.49 -3.91 -2.16
N THR A 523 -25.82 -2.70 -2.60
CA THR A 523 -25.28 -1.44 -2.05
C THR A 523 -25.85 -1.16 -0.66
N ILE A 524 -25.02 -0.65 0.26
CA ILE A 524 -25.47 -0.23 1.59
C ILE A 524 -26.41 1.00 1.47
N ASN A 525 -27.72 0.76 1.44
CA ASN A 525 -28.70 1.86 1.40
C ASN A 525 -28.65 2.69 2.69
N LYS A 526 -28.43 4.00 2.58
CA LYS A 526 -28.41 4.96 3.71
C LYS A 526 -29.78 5.22 4.36
N LYS A 527 -30.82 4.44 4.05
CA LYS A 527 -32.18 4.62 4.58
C LYS A 527 -32.86 3.30 4.86
N ARG A 528 -32.86 2.88 6.12
CA ARG A 528 -34.02 2.32 6.83
C ARG A 528 -33.71 2.27 8.33
N HIS A 529 -34.55 3.01 9.06
CA HIS A 529 -34.66 3.26 10.51
C HIS A 529 -33.55 4.04 11.21
#